data_AF-V6Z698-F1
#
_entry.id   AF-V6Z698-F1
#
_cell.length_a   1.000
_cell.length_b   1.000
_cell.length_c   1.000
_cell.angle_alpha   90.00
_cell.angle_beta   90.00
_cell.angle_gamma   90.00
#
_symmetry.space_group_name_H-M   'P 1'
#
loop_
_entity.id
_entity.type
_entity.pdbx_description
1 polymer ?
#
loop_
_entity_poly.entity_id
_entity_poly.type
_entity_poly.pdbx_seq_one_letter_code
_entity_poly.pdbx_strand_id
1 'polypeptide(L)'
;MNNEDKPLADMLGVGTDTINNLTKLMGGSDTEVYNTLVKEYTLYTIMENIMVFSIVMLFLTLVPTLVTLFSYNDYPGDINYKHVLKLCFTVMVVLIFAILVANILSPMLAPNINIIKEIGR
;
A
#
# COMPACT_ATOMS: atom_id res chain seq x y z
N MET A 1 21.28 21.98 14.22
CA MET A 1 20.98 20.91 13.24
C MET A 1 21.37 19.61 13.92
N ASN A 2 20.40 18.86 14.42
CA ASN A 2 20.68 17.55 14.98
C ASN A 2 20.93 16.59 13.82
N ASN A 3 22.00 15.80 13.90
CA ASN A 3 22.33 14.79 12.89
C ASN A 3 21.27 13.67 12.77
N GLU A 4 20.25 13.68 13.64
CA GLU A 4 19.18 12.70 13.71
C GLU A 4 18.09 12.92 12.65
N ASP A 5 17.94 14.14 12.10
CA ASP A 5 16.88 14.46 11.14
C ASP A 5 17.20 14.03 9.70
N LYS A 6 18.49 13.89 9.38
CA LYS A 6 18.99 13.47 8.05
C LYS A 6 18.53 12.07 7.64
N PRO A 7 18.72 11.02 8.45
CA PRO A 7 18.26 9.69 8.08
C PRO A 7 16.74 9.62 7.92
N LEU A 8 15.97 10.40 8.68
CA LEU A 8 14.51 10.48 8.53
C LEU A 8 14.11 11.20 7.24
N ALA A 9 14.81 12.28 6.88
CA ALA A 9 14.64 13.02 5.64
C ALA A 9 14.90 12.13 4.42
N ASP A 10 16.00 11.37 4.46
CA ASP A 10 16.37 10.41 3.41
C ASP A 10 15.36 9.25 3.33
N MET A 11 14.89 8.73 4.47
CA MET A 11 13.85 7.68 4.50
C MET A 11 12.52 8.15 3.94
N LEU A 12 12.10 9.38 4.26
CA LEU A 12 10.83 9.95 3.83
C LEU A 12 10.91 10.56 2.42
N GLY A 13 12.11 10.70 1.85
CA GLY A 13 12.34 11.34 0.55
C GLY A 13 12.03 12.84 0.55
N VAL A 14 12.13 13.51 1.70
CA VAL A 14 11.83 14.95 1.85
C VAL A 14 13.00 15.72 2.43
N GLY A 15 13.06 17.03 2.17
CA GLY A 15 14.11 17.88 2.74
C GLY A 15 14.07 17.93 4.27
N THR A 16 15.24 18.12 4.89
CA THR A 16 15.35 18.31 6.35
C THR A 16 14.54 19.49 6.87
N ASP A 17 14.25 20.46 5.99
CA ASP A 17 13.43 21.63 6.30
C ASP A 17 11.96 21.26 6.49
N THR A 18 11.47 20.26 5.76
CA THR A 18 10.11 19.72 5.89
C THR A 18 9.93 19.03 7.23
N ILE A 19 10.92 18.23 7.66
CA ILE A 19 10.90 17.56 8.96
C ILE A 19 10.91 18.57 10.11
N ASN A 20 11.77 19.59 10.04
CA ASN A 20 11.80 20.67 11.04
C ASN A 20 10.46 21.42 11.16
N ASN A 21 9.76 21.64 10.05
CA ASN A 21 8.43 22.26 10.06
C ASN A 21 7.37 21.33 10.67
N LEU A 22 7.46 20.01 10.44
CA LEU A 22 6.58 19.02 11.06
C LEU A 22 6.80 18.90 12.57
N THR A 23 8.05 18.90 13.04
CA THR A 23 8.35 18.90 14.47
C THR A 23 7.74 20.11 15.17
N LYS A 24 7.77 21.28 14.51
CA LYS A 24 7.10 22.50 15.00
C LYS A 24 5.57 22.39 14.97
N LEU A 25 4.99 21.75 13.95
CA LEU A 25 3.54 21.56 13.83
C LEU A 25 2.98 20.54 14.82
N MET A 26 3.73 19.49 15.12
CA MET A 26 3.33 18.44 16.06
C MET A 26 3.49 18.86 17.53
N GLY A 27 4.29 19.89 17.82
CA GLY A 27 4.40 20.51 19.15
C GLY A 27 4.99 19.60 20.25
N GLY A 28 5.62 18.48 19.86
CA GLY A 28 6.22 17.50 20.77
C GLY A 28 7.73 17.64 20.89
N SER A 29 8.35 16.78 21.73
CA SER A 29 9.81 16.68 21.78
C SER A 29 10.35 16.06 20.49
N ASP A 30 11.52 16.51 20.00
CA ASP A 30 12.12 16.07 18.72
C ASP A 30 12.16 14.53 18.59
N THR A 31 12.49 13.84 19.69
CA THR A 31 12.59 12.37 19.76
C THR A 31 11.22 11.68 19.67
N GLU A 32 10.17 12.27 20.24
CA GLU A 32 8.81 11.72 20.21
C GLU A 32 8.18 11.88 18.83
N VAL A 33 8.42 13.03 18.19
CA VAL A 33 8.04 13.30 16.80
C VAL A 33 8.75 12.30 15.87
N TYR A 34 10.06 12.13 16.04
CA TYR A 34 10.84 11.18 15.25
C TYR A 34 10.28 9.75 15.35
N ASN A 35 10.05 9.24 16.57
CA ASN A 35 9.53 7.88 16.76
C ASN A 35 8.13 7.69 16.17
N THR A 36 7.29 8.72 16.23
CA THR A 36 5.95 8.71 15.62
C THR A 36 6.05 8.63 14.10
N LEU A 37 6.90 9.47 13.49
CA LEU A 37 7.10 9.51 12.05
C LEU A 37 7.69 8.20 11.50
N VAL A 38 8.68 7.61 12.17
CA VAL A 38 9.25 6.30 11.79
C VAL A 38 8.18 5.21 11.82
N LYS A 39 7.35 5.19 12.87
CA LYS A 39 6.28 4.20 13.00
C LYS A 39 5.23 4.35 11.90
N GLU A 40 4.78 5.58 11.65
CA GLU A 40 3.83 5.85 10.58
C GLU A 40 4.40 5.53 9.20
N TYR A 41 5.67 5.86 8.95
CA TYR A 41 6.35 5.52 7.70
C TYR A 41 6.43 4.01 7.47
N THR A 42 6.71 3.25 8.53
CA THR A 42 6.75 1.79 8.48
C THR A 42 5.38 1.23 8.10
N LEU A 43 4.30 1.71 8.75
CA LEU A 43 2.93 1.30 8.44
C LEU A 43 2.53 1.68 7.01
N TYR A 44 2.88 2.89 6.59
CA TYR A 44 2.65 3.37 5.22
C TYR A 44 3.32 2.45 4.19
N THR A 45 4.59 2.14 4.40
CA THR A 45 5.37 1.26 3.51
C THR A 45 4.77 -0.14 3.43
N ILE A 46 4.29 -0.69 4.56
CA ILE A 46 3.60 -1.99 4.56
C ILE A 46 2.32 -1.92 3.72
N MET A 47 1.51 -0.87 3.88
CA MET A 47 0.28 -0.70 3.10
C MET A 47 0.55 -0.53 1.61
N GLU A 48 1.57 0.25 1.24
CA GLU A 48 2.00 0.45 -0.14
C GLU A 48 2.46 -0.88 -0.77
N ASN A 49 3.26 -1.66 -0.05
CA ASN A 49 3.68 -2.99 -0.50
C ASN A 49 2.51 -3.96 -0.67
N ILE A 50 1.54 -3.97 0.25
CA ILE A 50 0.33 -4.79 0.14
C ILE A 50 -0.46 -4.38 -1.11
N MET A 51 -0.56 -3.07 -1.38
CA MET A 51 -1.26 -2.55 -2.57
C MET A 51 -0.57 -2.99 -3.86
N VAL A 52 0.75 -2.79 -3.97
CA VAL A 52 1.54 -3.19 -5.14
C VAL A 52 1.46 -4.71 -5.35
N PHE A 53 1.65 -5.49 -4.28
CA PHE A 53 1.52 -6.95 -4.35
C PHE A 53 0.13 -7.38 -4.82
N SER A 54 -0.93 -6.75 -4.29
CA SER A 54 -2.30 -7.08 -4.67
C SER A 54 -2.60 -6.77 -6.13
N ILE A 55 -2.07 -5.65 -6.65
CA ILE A 55 -2.19 -5.28 -8.07
C ILE A 55 -1.49 -6.33 -8.94
N VAL A 56 -0.25 -6.70 -8.61
CA VAL A 56 0.50 -7.72 -9.36
C VAL A 56 -0.25 -9.05 -9.37
N MET A 57 -0.76 -9.49 -8.22
CA MET A 57 -1.54 -10.74 -8.11
C MET A 57 -2.86 -10.65 -8.87
N LEU A 58 -3.51 -9.49 -8.95
CA LEU A 58 -4.68 -9.29 -9.79
C LEU A 58 -4.36 -9.49 -11.27
N PHE A 59 -3.23 -8.95 -11.77
CA PHE A 59 -2.82 -9.21 -13.15
C PHE A 59 -2.51 -10.69 -13.40
N LEU A 60 -1.80 -11.34 -12.47
CA LEU A 60 -1.46 -12.76 -12.57
C LEU A 60 -2.68 -13.68 -12.53
N THR A 61 -3.78 -13.26 -11.91
CA THR A 61 -5.04 -14.03 -11.84
C THR A 61 -6.00 -13.69 -12.98
N LEU A 62 -6.01 -12.44 -13.46
CA LEU A 62 -6.85 -11.99 -14.56
C LEU A 62 -6.51 -12.71 -15.88
N VAL A 63 -5.21 -12.79 -16.23
CA VAL A 63 -4.77 -13.35 -17.52
C VAL A 63 -5.19 -14.83 -17.67
N PRO A 64 -4.90 -15.73 -16.71
CA PRO A 64 -5.40 -17.11 -16.76
C PRO A 64 -6.92 -17.17 -16.81
N THR A 65 -7.61 -16.33 -16.04
CA THR A 65 -9.09 -16.30 -16.04
C THR A 65 -9.62 -15.98 -17.43
N LEU A 66 -9.08 -14.96 -18.11
CA LEU A 66 -9.49 -14.62 -19.49
C LEU A 66 -9.16 -15.74 -20.48
N VAL A 67 -7.96 -16.32 -20.42
CA VAL A 67 -7.56 -17.44 -21.29
C VAL A 67 -8.51 -18.62 -21.11
N THR A 68 -8.85 -18.97 -19.87
CA THR A 68 -9.80 -20.04 -19.57
C THR A 68 -11.19 -19.71 -20.10
N LEU A 69 -11.67 -18.47 -19.93
CA LEU A 69 -13.01 -18.05 -20.35
C LEU A 69 -13.17 -18.02 -21.88
N PHE A 70 -12.15 -17.57 -22.62
CA PHE A 70 -12.19 -17.50 -24.08
C PHE A 70 -11.89 -18.83 -24.76
N SER A 71 -11.03 -19.67 -24.19
CA SER A 71 -10.69 -20.98 -24.78
C SER A 71 -11.75 -22.05 -24.52
N TYR A 72 -12.65 -21.84 -23.55
CA TYR A 72 -13.61 -22.85 -23.10
C TYR A 72 -14.98 -22.78 -23.80
N ASN A 73 -15.22 -21.79 -24.67
CA ASN A 73 -16.44 -21.77 -25.50
C ASN A 73 -16.56 -23.03 -26.40
N ASP A 74 -15.49 -23.83 -26.56
CA ASP A 74 -15.45 -25.03 -27.39
C ASP A 74 -15.53 -26.38 -26.62
N TYR A 75 -15.57 -26.42 -25.28
CA TYR A 75 -15.60 -27.69 -24.52
C TYR A 75 -16.54 -27.64 -23.29
N PRO A 76 -17.83 -28.01 -23.41
CA PRO A 76 -18.74 -28.01 -22.28
C PRO A 76 -18.63 -29.32 -21.49
N GLY A 77 -17.94 -29.33 -20.33
CA GLY A 77 -18.12 -30.48 -19.43
C GLY A 77 -17.25 -30.65 -18.17
N ASP A 78 -16.14 -29.92 -18.00
CA ASP A 78 -15.20 -30.28 -16.93
C ASP A 78 -15.52 -29.62 -15.59
N ILE A 79 -15.80 -30.44 -14.57
CA ILE A 79 -16.10 -30.02 -13.20
C ILE A 79 -14.90 -29.27 -12.61
N ASN A 80 -13.68 -29.61 -13.02
CA ASN A 80 -12.46 -28.92 -12.60
C ASN A 80 -12.43 -27.45 -13.03
N TYR A 81 -12.98 -27.11 -14.19
CA TYR A 81 -12.97 -25.75 -14.72
C TYR A 81 -13.80 -24.79 -13.87
N LYS A 82 -15.02 -25.20 -13.47
CA LYS A 82 -15.89 -24.38 -12.61
C LYS A 82 -15.22 -24.11 -11.26
N HIS A 83 -14.48 -25.07 -10.72
CA HIS A 83 -13.72 -24.90 -9.49
C HIS A 83 -12.55 -23.91 -9.66
N VAL A 84 -11.78 -24.01 -10.74
CA VAL A 84 -10.68 -23.08 -11.04
C VAL A 84 -11.21 -21.65 -11.23
N LEU A 85 -12.29 -21.47 -12.00
CA LEU A 85 -12.86 -20.15 -12.26
C LEU A 85 -13.45 -19.52 -10.98
N LYS A 86 -14.09 -20.34 -10.14
CA LYS A 86 -14.56 -19.90 -8.81
C LYS A 86 -13.40 -19.51 -7.91
N LEU A 87 -12.31 -20.29 -7.89
CA LEU A 87 -11.11 -19.97 -7.12
C LEU A 87 -10.49 -18.65 -7.58
N CYS A 88 -10.29 -18.47 -8.88
CA CYS A 88 -9.78 -17.23 -9.47
C CYS A 88 -10.65 -16.03 -9.09
N PHE A 89 -11.97 -16.16 -9.21
CA PHE A 89 -12.90 -15.10 -8.82
C PHE A 89 -12.83 -14.78 -7.33
N THR A 90 -12.79 -15.79 -6.45
CA THR A 90 -12.64 -15.59 -5.00
C THR A 90 -11.33 -14.87 -4.68
N VAL A 91 -10.21 -15.27 -5.29
CA VAL A 91 -8.92 -14.59 -5.10
C VAL A 91 -8.99 -13.14 -5.56
N MET A 92 -9.57 -12.86 -6.73
CA MET A 92 -9.73 -11.49 -7.22
C MET A 92 -10.56 -10.62 -6.26
N VAL A 93 -11.68 -11.14 -5.74
CA VAL A 93 -12.53 -10.42 -4.77
C VAL A 93 -11.75 -10.10 -3.49
N VAL A 94 -10.99 -11.06 -2.96
CA VAL A 94 -10.17 -10.86 -1.76
C VAL A 94 -9.09 -9.80 -2.00
N LEU A 95 -8.42 -9.83 -3.15
CA LEU A 95 -7.39 -8.83 -3.49
C LEU A 95 -7.98 -7.43 -3.66
N ILE A 96 -9.14 -7.30 -4.31
CA ILE A 96 -9.85 -6.02 -4.42
C ILE A 96 -10.23 -5.50 -3.03
N PHE A 97 -10.73 -6.37 -2.15
CA PHE A 97 -11.05 -5.99 -0.78
C PHE A 97 -9.80 -5.53 -0.01
N ALA A 98 -8.68 -6.24 -0.15
CA ALA A 98 -7.40 -5.85 0.46
C ALA A 98 -6.93 -4.46 -0.01
N ILE A 99 -7.07 -4.14 -1.31
CA ILE A 99 -6.75 -2.82 -1.86
C ILE A 99 -7.66 -1.74 -1.30
N LEU A 100 -8.97 -1.99 -1.21
CA LEU A 100 -9.94 -1.04 -0.64
C LEU A 100 -9.64 -0.77 0.84
N VAL A 101 -9.38 -1.81 1.61
CA VAL A 101 -9.00 -1.73 3.02
C VAL A 101 -7.70 -0.93 3.16
N ALA A 102 -6.67 -1.23 2.38
CA ALA A 102 -5.40 -0.49 2.39
C ALA A 102 -5.60 0.99 2.05
N ASN A 103 -6.42 1.33 1.06
CA ASN A 103 -6.71 2.72 0.69
C ASN A 103 -7.45 3.50 1.78
N ILE A 104 -8.37 2.87 2.51
CA ILE A 104 -9.11 3.53 3.60
C ILE A 104 -8.25 3.64 4.86
N LEU A 105 -7.48 2.61 5.19
CA LEU A 105 -6.68 2.55 6.42
C LEU A 105 -5.35 3.29 6.31
N SER A 106 -4.72 3.36 5.13
CA SER A 106 -3.46 4.08 4.94
C SER A 106 -3.50 5.52 5.46
N PRO A 107 -4.50 6.38 5.13
CA PRO A 107 -4.56 7.74 5.66
C PRO A 107 -4.90 7.80 7.15
N MET A 108 -5.60 6.79 7.70
CA MET A 108 -5.90 6.73 9.14
C MET A 108 -4.71 6.26 9.98
N LEU A 109 -3.88 5.38 9.46
CA LEU A 109 -2.74 4.78 10.16
C LEU A 109 -1.45 5.60 10.02
N ALA A 110 -1.36 6.44 8.99
CA ALA A 110 -0.20 7.30 8.74
C ALA A 110 -0.61 8.74 8.34
N PRO A 111 -1.35 9.46 9.21
CA PRO A 111 -1.85 10.80 8.90
C PRO A 111 -0.71 11.81 8.67
N ASN A 112 0.38 11.75 9.44
CA ASN A 112 1.48 12.71 9.33
C ASN A 112 2.33 12.46 8.07
N ILE A 113 2.47 11.20 7.64
CA ILE A 113 3.11 10.86 6.35
C ILE A 113 2.31 11.41 5.17
N ASN A 114 0.98 11.43 5.28
CA ASN A 114 0.14 11.99 4.22
C ASN A 114 0.35 13.51 4.10
N ILE A 115 0.47 14.20 5.25
CA ILE A 115 0.84 15.62 5.31
C ILE A 115 2.24 15.85 4.73
N ILE A 116 3.21 14.98 5.02
CA ILE A 116 4.55 15.04 4.42
C ILE A 116 4.50 14.95 2.89
N LYS A 117 3.68 14.06 2.34
CA LYS A 117 3.52 13.92 0.87
C LYS A 117 2.81 15.12 0.24
N GLU A 118 1.94 15.81 0.97
CA GLU A 118 1.32 17.05 0.52
C GLU A 118 2.28 18.25 0.59
N ILE A 119 3.09 18.35 1.64
CA ILE A 119 4.05 19.46 1.83
C ILE A 119 5.32 19.26 0.99
N GLY A 120 5.72 18.02 0.74
CA GLY A 120 6.95 17.65 0.00
C GLY A 120 6.80 17.59 -1.52
N ARG A 121 5.60 17.87 -2.07
CA ARG A 121 5.37 18.07 -3.51
C ARG A 121 5.51 19.53 -3.89
#